data_AF-A0A977KWP1-F1
#
_entry.id   AF-A0A977KWP1-F1
#
_cell.length_a   1.000
_cell.length_b   1.000
_cell.length_c   1.000
_cell.angle_alpha   90.00
_cell.angle_beta   90.00
_cell.angle_gamma   90.00
#
_symmetry.space_group_name_H-M   'P 1'
#
loop_
_entity.id
_entity.type
_entity.pdbx_description
1 polymer ?
#
loop_
_entity_poly.entity_id
_entity_poly.type
_entity_poly.pdbx_seq_one_letter_code
_entity_poly.pdbx_strand_id
1 'polypeptide(L)'
;MSDPKDPCKSHPLNLVNSRSWPWLGLPLTTLLVVFSHASVLSQTQPTNSPLTSNTGILSLTALINNLWILLAFLLVMAMYGGFAFLTAGLCRSKNVVNILLTHLTIWMLTLLVFWGFGFAFMFGSQGNGWLGNAPWFLGSDNVLLYGLKPYPQGLPLTLFFLFQSALAGLTAMIVAGAVAERVKFGDFLIFTIALVGLGYAIVGHWVWGGGWLAKMGFQDFAGSTVIHCVGGWAAFSGLAILGPRMGKYETRRINRLAGHNLSLAFLGCLLLWLGWFGLIGGKGLTLTPTVPVLLLTANLAAIASGLVALFIGWWRSGKPDLALTIRGILAGLVAISGSCNQISFSSAIIIGAIAGLLTVSFLGWFDRVHLDDPVGMLSIHLVGGLWGTIAVGIFDLKGGLIRGQSGLLLNQLIGIAAIGVFIIIFSGLVWLLLKVSNGLRVDLEGEINGLDMSEHGQSAYPEFLHSEKGNIWNPYEPIPTPEEPVAAPENTPTTTETAPVQTPESSGEREIETMNATLESDNPPE
;
A
#
# COMPACT_ATOMS: atom_id res chain seq x y z
N MET A 1 -66.69 -26.28 -1.12
CA MET A 1 -66.85 -27.04 0.14
C MET A 1 -65.77 -28.11 0.17
N SER A 2 -64.68 -27.81 0.87
CA SER A 2 -64.18 -28.52 2.10
C SER A 2 -63.27 -29.72 1.75
N ASP A 3 -61.94 -29.60 1.60
CA ASP A 3 -60.87 -29.28 2.59
C ASP A 3 -60.70 -30.40 3.65
N PRO A 4 -59.54 -30.61 4.32
CA PRO A 4 -58.10 -30.59 3.97
C PRO A 4 -57.36 -31.90 4.39
N LYS A 5 -56.16 -32.20 3.86
CA LYS A 5 -55.05 -32.86 4.64
C LYS A 5 -53.67 -32.52 4.05
N ASP A 6 -53.00 -31.59 4.73
CA ASP A 6 -51.55 -31.34 4.80
C ASP A 6 -50.80 -32.52 5.49
N PRO A 7 -49.46 -32.56 5.70
CA PRO A 7 -48.36 -31.72 5.17
C PRO A 7 -47.09 -32.56 4.79
N CYS A 8 -46.00 -31.88 4.38
CA CYS A 8 -44.60 -32.34 4.46
C CYS A 8 -44.20 -33.66 3.74
N LYS A 9 -43.80 -33.55 2.47
CA LYS A 9 -42.77 -34.45 1.91
C LYS A 9 -41.44 -33.72 1.90
N SER A 10 -40.70 -33.86 3.00
CA SER A 10 -39.28 -33.54 3.05
C SER A 10 -38.53 -34.41 2.04
N HIS A 11 -37.94 -33.78 1.03
CA HIS A 11 -36.86 -34.41 0.30
C HIS A 11 -35.74 -34.73 1.32
N PRO A 12 -35.22 -35.96 1.38
CA PRO A 12 -34.04 -36.21 2.19
C PRO A 12 -32.89 -35.41 1.58
N LEU A 13 -32.50 -34.33 2.25
CA LEU A 13 -31.19 -33.75 2.10
C LEU A 13 -30.20 -34.89 2.40
N ASN A 14 -29.59 -35.43 1.35
CA ASN A 14 -28.37 -36.19 1.47
C ASN A 14 -27.33 -35.24 2.06
N LEU A 15 -27.27 -35.19 3.39
CA LEU A 15 -26.13 -34.68 4.14
C LEU A 15 -24.95 -35.56 3.73
N VAL A 16 -24.24 -35.09 2.71
CA VAL A 16 -22.90 -35.54 2.39
C VAL A 16 -22.14 -35.47 3.71
N ASN A 17 -21.71 -36.66 4.13
CA ASN A 17 -21.02 -36.96 5.36
C ASN A 17 -19.89 -35.94 5.57
N SER A 18 -20.17 -34.87 6.31
CA SER A 18 -19.17 -33.89 6.71
C SER A 18 -18.36 -34.53 7.84
N ARG A 19 -17.43 -35.40 7.43
CA ARG A 19 -16.20 -35.61 8.21
C ARG A 19 -15.45 -34.28 8.19
N SER A 20 -15.91 -33.35 9.02
CA SER A 20 -15.20 -32.15 9.41
C SER A 20 -13.82 -32.59 9.88
N TRP A 21 -12.79 -32.34 9.08
CA TRP A 21 -11.40 -32.65 9.43
C TRP A 21 -10.97 -31.80 10.64
N PRO A 22 -10.85 -32.37 11.85
CA PRO A 22 -10.20 -31.69 12.97
C PRO A 22 -8.67 -31.79 12.84
N TRP A 23 -8.19 -32.52 11.82
CA TRP A 23 -6.80 -32.91 11.63
C TRP A 23 -5.90 -31.83 11.04
N LEU A 24 -6.44 -30.68 10.64
CA LEU A 24 -5.64 -29.51 10.20
C LEU A 24 -5.28 -28.56 11.37
N GLY A 25 -6.02 -28.61 12.48
CA GLY A 25 -5.64 -27.89 13.71
C GLY A 25 -4.57 -28.63 14.51
N LEU A 26 -4.61 -29.96 14.50
CA LEU A 26 -3.67 -30.83 15.21
C LEU A 26 -2.20 -30.61 14.84
N PRO A 27 -1.76 -30.42 13.58
CA PRO A 27 -0.34 -30.19 13.30
C PRO A 27 0.16 -28.88 13.89
N LEU A 28 -0.66 -27.82 13.99
CA LEU A 28 -0.22 -26.52 14.51
C LEU A 28 -0.15 -26.50 16.04
N THR A 29 -1.13 -27.09 16.74
CA THR A 29 -1.05 -27.29 18.19
C THR A 29 0.00 -28.31 18.56
N THR A 30 0.18 -29.37 17.76
CA THR A 30 1.26 -30.35 17.99
C THR A 30 2.62 -29.73 17.70
N LEU A 31 2.77 -28.86 16.69
CA LEU A 31 4.01 -28.07 16.49
C LEU A 31 4.27 -27.13 17.65
N LEU A 32 3.27 -26.41 18.16
CA LEU A 32 3.41 -25.51 19.31
C LEU A 32 3.71 -26.26 20.61
N VAL A 33 3.12 -27.45 20.81
CA VAL A 33 3.34 -28.31 21.97
C VAL A 33 4.68 -29.04 21.85
N VAL A 34 5.10 -29.47 20.66
CA VAL A 34 6.42 -30.07 20.42
C VAL A 34 7.52 -29.02 20.52
N PHE A 35 7.31 -27.79 20.05
CA PHE A 35 8.24 -26.68 20.29
C PHE A 35 8.33 -26.33 21.78
N SER A 36 7.20 -26.29 22.51
CA SER A 36 7.21 -26.01 23.94
C SER A 36 7.83 -27.14 24.76
N HIS A 37 7.62 -28.40 24.38
CA HIS A 37 8.26 -29.56 25.02
C HIS A 37 9.73 -29.72 24.63
N ALA A 38 10.14 -29.37 23.41
CA ALA A 38 11.55 -29.34 23.01
C ALA A 38 12.33 -28.25 23.74
N SER A 39 11.70 -27.11 24.07
CA SER A 39 12.28 -26.10 24.95
C SER A 39 12.38 -26.54 26.43
N VAL A 40 11.48 -27.41 26.89
CA VAL A 40 11.54 -28.00 28.24
C VAL A 40 12.57 -29.14 28.32
N LEU A 41 12.72 -29.94 27.25
CA LEU A 41 13.70 -31.03 27.19
C LEU A 41 15.14 -30.55 26.86
N SER A 42 15.30 -29.35 26.27
CA SER A 42 16.63 -28.72 26.14
C SER A 42 17.19 -28.18 27.46
N GLN A 43 16.41 -28.19 28.56
CA GLN A 43 16.88 -27.77 29.88
C GLN A 43 17.52 -28.90 30.71
N THR A 44 17.65 -30.12 30.19
CA THR A 44 18.18 -31.27 30.96
C THR A 44 19.51 -31.83 30.45
N GLN A 45 20.38 -30.98 29.89
CA GLN A 45 21.81 -31.29 29.82
C GLN A 45 22.55 -30.50 30.91
N PRO A 46 23.12 -31.16 31.94
CA PRO A 46 23.98 -30.49 32.90
C PRO A 46 25.31 -30.19 32.22
N THR A 47 25.34 -29.13 31.40
CA THR A 47 26.60 -28.52 31.01
C THR A 47 27.02 -27.63 32.18
N ASN A 48 27.84 -28.19 33.06
CA ASN A 48 28.58 -27.45 34.08
C ASN A 48 29.65 -26.55 33.43
N SER A 49 29.25 -25.70 32.49
CA SER A 49 29.99 -24.51 32.11
C SER A 49 29.23 -23.35 32.73
N PRO A 50 29.77 -22.68 33.75
CA PRO A 50 29.00 -21.68 34.44
C PRO A 50 28.68 -20.56 33.44
N LEU A 51 27.42 -20.11 33.43
CA LEU A 51 26.94 -18.88 32.79
C LEU A 51 27.65 -17.62 33.32
N THR A 52 28.78 -17.76 34.01
CA THR A 52 29.60 -16.72 34.63
C THR A 52 30.76 -16.27 33.75
N SER A 53 31.03 -16.96 32.63
CA SER A 53 31.96 -16.42 31.63
C SER A 53 31.27 -15.29 30.86
N ASN A 54 31.93 -14.14 30.75
CA ASN A 54 31.42 -12.98 30.00
C ASN A 54 31.01 -13.36 28.57
N THR A 55 31.64 -14.37 27.97
CA THR A 55 31.33 -14.88 26.63
C THR A 55 29.98 -15.59 26.55
N GLY A 56 29.57 -16.36 27.56
CA GLY A 56 28.28 -17.05 27.61
C GLY A 56 27.09 -16.10 27.79
N ILE A 57 27.25 -15.05 28.60
CA ILE A 57 26.22 -14.02 28.77
C ILE A 57 26.05 -13.20 27.48
N LEU A 58 27.16 -12.87 26.81
CA LEU A 58 27.13 -12.13 25.55
C LEU A 58 26.46 -12.93 24.44
N SER A 59 26.74 -14.23 24.30
CA SER A 59 26.11 -15.08 23.30
C SER A 59 24.60 -15.23 23.50
N LEU A 60 24.15 -15.44 24.74
CA LEU A 60 22.72 -15.50 25.06
C LEU A 60 22.02 -14.17 24.75
N THR A 61 22.63 -13.04 25.12
CA THR A 61 22.10 -11.70 24.81
C THR A 61 21.95 -11.49 23.32
N ALA A 62 22.95 -11.90 22.52
CA ALA A 62 22.89 -11.84 21.07
C ALA A 62 21.75 -12.68 20.50
N LEU A 63 21.56 -13.91 20.99
CA LEU A 63 20.49 -14.80 20.54
C LEU A 63 19.10 -14.22 20.83
N ILE A 64 18.91 -13.62 22.01
CA ILE A 64 17.67 -12.94 22.39
C ILE A 64 17.40 -11.73 21.47
N ASN A 65 18.42 -10.92 21.19
CA ASN A 65 18.30 -9.80 20.26
C ASN A 65 17.94 -10.30 18.85
N ASN A 66 18.58 -11.37 18.37
CA ASN A 66 18.27 -11.96 17.06
C ASN A 66 16.83 -12.46 17.00
N LEU A 67 16.36 -13.18 18.03
CA LEU A 67 14.98 -13.65 18.12
C LEU A 67 13.99 -12.48 18.10
N TRP A 68 14.28 -11.42 18.86
CA TRP A 68 13.45 -10.21 18.88
C TRP A 68 13.36 -9.54 17.51
N ILE A 69 14.48 -9.38 16.81
CA ILE A 69 14.49 -8.75 15.48
C ILE A 69 13.84 -9.64 14.42
N LEU A 70 13.94 -10.97 14.54
CA LEU A 70 13.21 -11.88 13.67
C LEU A 70 11.70 -11.76 13.89
N LEU A 71 11.24 -11.70 15.15
CA LEU A 71 9.85 -11.43 15.48
C LEU A 71 9.40 -10.06 14.97
N ALA A 72 10.21 -9.02 15.16
CA ALA A 72 9.92 -7.68 14.67
C ALA A 72 9.79 -7.65 13.14
N PHE A 73 10.65 -8.37 12.42
CA PHE A 73 10.52 -8.57 10.98
C PHE A 73 9.20 -9.24 10.60
N LEU A 74 8.79 -10.31 11.28
CA LEU A 74 7.50 -10.99 11.03
C LEU A 74 6.30 -10.07 11.32
N LEU A 75 6.39 -9.21 12.33
CA LEU A 75 5.37 -8.20 12.61
C LEU A 75 5.31 -7.13 11.52
N VAL A 76 6.46 -6.63 11.03
CA VAL A 76 6.49 -5.72 9.87
C VAL A 76 5.92 -6.41 8.63
N MET A 77 6.17 -7.70 8.45
CA MET A 77 5.55 -8.49 7.37
C MET A 77 4.02 -8.53 7.45
N ALA A 78 3.45 -8.57 8.66
CA ALA A 78 2.00 -8.46 8.81
C ALA A 78 1.45 -7.11 8.28
N MET A 79 2.26 -6.03 8.27
CA MET A 79 1.87 -4.74 7.68
C MET A 79 1.64 -4.84 6.17
N TYR A 80 2.30 -5.74 5.46
CA TYR A 80 2.10 -5.92 4.02
C TYR A 80 0.66 -6.40 3.73
N GLY A 81 0.21 -7.40 4.49
CA GLY A 81 -1.19 -7.84 4.47
C GLY A 81 -2.14 -6.75 4.97
N GLY A 82 -1.71 -5.98 5.97
CA GLY A 82 -2.44 -4.82 6.48
C GLY A 82 -2.71 -3.75 5.44
N PHE A 83 -1.70 -3.33 4.68
CA PHE A 83 -1.84 -2.39 3.56
C PHE A 83 -2.72 -2.94 2.44
N ALA A 84 -2.55 -4.23 2.10
CA ALA A 84 -3.36 -4.88 1.08
C ALA A 84 -4.85 -4.88 1.45
N PHE A 85 -5.20 -5.29 2.67
CA PHE A 85 -6.60 -5.31 3.13
C PHE A 85 -7.17 -3.92 3.38
N LEU A 86 -6.36 -2.98 3.89
CA LEU A 86 -6.78 -1.58 4.04
C LEU A 86 -7.16 -0.99 2.67
N THR A 87 -6.27 -1.16 1.69
CA THR A 87 -6.47 -0.62 0.34
C THR A 87 -7.64 -1.30 -0.36
N ALA A 88 -7.71 -2.63 -0.32
CA ALA A 88 -8.81 -3.39 -0.91
C ALA A 88 -10.14 -2.95 -0.31
N GLY A 89 -10.26 -2.92 1.01
CA GLY A 89 -11.51 -2.56 1.70
C GLY A 89 -11.99 -1.13 1.43
N LEU A 90 -11.06 -0.20 1.20
CA LEU A 90 -11.36 1.22 0.91
C LEU A 90 -11.49 1.54 -0.59
N CYS A 91 -11.18 0.60 -1.47
CA CYS A 91 -11.40 0.70 -2.92
C CYS A 91 -12.65 -0.09 -3.35
N ARG A 92 -13.07 0.08 -4.61
CA ARG A 92 -14.23 -0.62 -5.19
C ARG A 92 -13.89 -2.07 -5.47
N SER A 93 -14.91 -2.94 -5.43
CA SER A 93 -14.79 -4.40 -5.54
C SER A 93 -14.17 -4.88 -6.85
N LYS A 94 -14.31 -4.10 -7.94
CA LYS A 94 -13.79 -4.41 -9.28
C LYS A 94 -12.26 -4.25 -9.43
N ASN A 95 -11.54 -3.95 -8.35
CA ASN A 95 -10.10 -3.67 -8.35
C ASN A 95 -9.35 -4.48 -7.28
N VAL A 96 -10.00 -5.45 -6.63
CA VAL A 96 -9.45 -6.17 -5.48
C VAL A 96 -8.33 -7.13 -5.88
N VAL A 97 -8.49 -7.90 -6.96
CA VAL A 97 -7.41 -8.75 -7.50
C VAL A 97 -6.18 -7.91 -7.80
N ASN A 98 -6.36 -6.80 -8.52
CA ASN A 98 -5.27 -5.90 -8.85
C ASN A 98 -4.57 -5.36 -7.60
N ILE A 99 -5.33 -4.92 -6.59
CA ILE A 99 -4.77 -4.40 -5.34
C ILE A 99 -3.97 -5.48 -4.60
N LEU A 100 -4.54 -6.67 -4.41
CA LEU A 100 -3.90 -7.76 -3.68
C LEU A 100 -2.62 -8.22 -4.39
N LEU A 101 -2.66 -8.41 -5.71
CA LEU A 101 -1.50 -8.81 -6.49
C LEU A 101 -0.43 -7.74 -6.51
N THR A 102 -0.80 -6.46 -6.60
CA THR A 102 0.15 -5.33 -6.51
C THR A 102 0.90 -5.34 -5.18
N HIS A 103 0.20 -5.50 -4.06
CA HIS A 103 0.83 -5.53 -2.75
C HIS A 103 1.72 -6.78 -2.57
N LEU A 104 1.25 -7.96 -3.01
CA LEU A 104 2.07 -9.17 -2.98
C LEU A 104 3.33 -9.02 -3.84
N THR A 105 3.23 -8.37 -4.99
CA THR A 105 4.37 -8.16 -5.89
C THR A 105 5.35 -7.13 -5.33
N ILE A 106 4.88 -6.08 -4.64
CA ILE A 106 5.77 -5.17 -3.91
C ILE A 106 6.65 -5.94 -2.92
N TRP A 107 6.10 -6.92 -2.18
CA TRP A 107 6.90 -7.75 -1.28
C TRP A 107 8.04 -8.48 -2.01
N MET A 108 7.69 -9.21 -3.08
CA MET A 108 8.65 -10.00 -3.84
C MET A 108 9.73 -9.12 -4.49
N LEU A 109 9.32 -8.03 -5.14
CA LEU A 109 10.24 -7.11 -5.81
C LEU A 109 11.11 -6.36 -4.81
N THR A 110 10.56 -5.94 -3.66
CA THR A 110 11.34 -5.24 -2.63
C THR A 110 12.51 -6.11 -2.17
N LEU A 111 12.25 -7.37 -1.79
CA LEU A 111 13.34 -8.25 -1.36
C LEU A 111 14.39 -8.44 -2.46
N LEU A 112 13.97 -8.68 -3.70
CA LEU A 112 14.89 -8.93 -4.81
C LEU A 112 15.74 -7.71 -5.17
N VAL A 113 15.10 -6.53 -5.28
CA VAL A 113 15.77 -5.26 -5.64
C VAL A 113 16.68 -4.79 -4.52
N PHE A 114 16.22 -4.89 -3.27
CA PHE A 114 17.02 -4.48 -2.12
C PHE A 114 18.21 -5.42 -1.92
N TRP A 115 18.03 -6.73 -2.12
CA TRP A 115 19.13 -7.70 -2.14
C TRP A 115 20.15 -7.36 -3.24
N GLY A 116 19.68 -7.13 -4.47
CA GLY A 116 20.55 -6.85 -5.62
C GLY A 116 21.39 -5.59 -5.43
N PHE A 117 20.75 -4.47 -5.12
CA PHE A 117 21.44 -3.18 -5.01
C PHE A 117 20.91 -2.19 -3.96
N GLY A 118 19.62 -2.21 -3.63
CA GLY A 118 19.05 -1.20 -2.72
C GLY A 118 19.71 -1.17 -1.34
N PHE A 119 20.05 -2.34 -0.78
CA PHE A 119 20.76 -2.43 0.49
C PHE A 119 22.18 -1.84 0.40
N ALA A 120 22.87 -2.06 -0.73
CA ALA A 120 24.21 -1.56 -0.95
C ALA A 120 24.24 -0.03 -1.04
N PHE A 121 23.26 0.57 -1.73
CA PHE A 121 23.09 2.02 -1.77
C PHE A 121 22.67 2.63 -0.44
N MET A 122 21.92 1.90 0.39
CA MET A 122 21.49 2.42 1.69
C MET A 122 22.57 2.28 2.78
N PHE A 123 23.20 1.11 2.87
CA PHE A 123 24.07 0.74 4.00
C PHE A 123 25.49 0.29 3.60
N GLY A 124 25.81 0.28 2.30
CA GLY A 124 27.14 -0.13 1.83
C GLY A 124 28.25 0.81 2.30
N SER A 125 29.35 0.24 2.78
CA SER A 125 30.45 0.97 3.42
C SER A 125 31.38 1.69 2.43
N GLN A 126 31.39 1.29 1.16
CA GLN A 126 32.23 1.88 0.11
C GLN A 126 31.60 3.11 -0.57
N GLY A 127 30.70 3.79 0.14
CA GLY A 127 29.98 4.97 -0.34
C GLY A 127 30.62 6.30 0.09
N ASN A 128 29.83 7.36 0.03
CA ASN A 128 30.16 8.69 0.53
C ASN A 128 28.98 9.25 1.37
N GLY A 129 29.00 10.52 1.78
CA GLY A 129 27.92 11.10 2.60
C GLY A 129 26.53 11.19 1.94
N TRP A 130 26.43 10.95 0.64
CA TRP A 130 25.20 11.07 -0.17
C TRP A 130 24.65 9.73 -0.63
N LEU A 131 25.47 8.69 -0.74
CA LEU A 131 25.08 7.38 -1.24
C LEU A 131 26.04 6.30 -0.70
N GLY A 132 25.48 5.17 -0.26
CA GLY A 132 26.23 3.91 -0.10
C GLY A 132 26.70 3.37 -1.46
N ASN A 133 27.32 2.19 -1.50
CA ASN A 133 27.69 1.63 -2.80
C ASN A 133 27.83 0.11 -2.80
N ALA A 134 28.78 -0.41 -2.03
CA ALA A 134 29.15 -1.81 -2.05
C ALA A 134 29.28 -2.35 -0.60
N PRO A 135 29.11 -3.66 -0.38
CA PRO A 135 28.93 -4.72 -1.40
C PRO A 135 27.51 -4.85 -1.97
N TRP A 136 27.43 -5.18 -3.26
CA TRP A 136 26.20 -5.52 -3.98
C TRP A 136 25.80 -6.97 -3.74
N PHE A 137 24.52 -7.33 -3.94
CA PHE A 137 24.02 -8.72 -3.76
C PHE A 137 24.24 -9.31 -2.36
N LEU A 138 24.37 -8.46 -1.33
CA LEU A 138 24.89 -8.84 -0.01
C LEU A 138 26.23 -9.60 -0.08
N GLY A 139 27.04 -9.30 -1.09
CA GLY A 139 28.33 -9.95 -1.34
C GLY A 139 29.27 -9.84 -0.15
N SER A 140 29.41 -10.93 0.58
CA SER A 140 30.30 -11.05 1.72
C SER A 140 30.90 -12.45 1.68
N ASP A 141 32.22 -12.55 1.84
CA ASP A 141 32.91 -13.84 1.95
C ASP A 141 32.53 -14.61 3.23
N ASN A 142 31.74 -13.99 4.11
CA ASN A 142 31.20 -14.58 5.32
C ASN A 142 29.68 -14.38 5.39
N VAL A 143 28.92 -15.46 5.20
CA VAL A 143 27.45 -15.48 5.24
C VAL A 143 26.89 -15.27 6.66
N LEU A 144 27.75 -15.44 7.67
CA LEU A 144 27.49 -15.16 9.07
C LEU A 144 28.10 -13.83 9.51
N LEU A 145 28.31 -12.87 8.60
CA LEU A 145 28.77 -11.54 9.02
C LEU A 145 27.73 -10.93 9.96
N TYR A 146 28.16 -10.44 11.12
CA TYR A 146 27.30 -9.71 12.06
C TYR A 146 27.60 -8.22 11.90
N GLY A 147 26.66 -7.48 11.30
CA GLY A 147 26.64 -6.02 11.11
C GLY A 147 27.98 -5.27 11.23
N LEU A 148 28.00 -4.22 12.03
CA LEU A 148 29.18 -3.37 12.28
C LEU A 148 30.12 -3.95 13.38
N LYS A 149 29.76 -5.09 14.00
CA LYS A 149 30.51 -5.72 15.10
C LYS A 149 30.39 -7.26 15.03
N PRO A 150 31.49 -8.02 15.18
CA PRO A 150 31.47 -9.49 15.15
C PRO A 150 30.52 -10.09 16.20
N TYR A 151 29.99 -11.28 15.94
CA TYR A 151 29.26 -12.03 16.96
C TYR A 151 30.14 -12.27 18.20
N PRO A 152 29.58 -12.19 19.42
CA PRO A 152 28.17 -11.94 19.78
C PRO A 152 27.78 -10.46 19.94
N GLN A 153 28.58 -9.52 19.44
CA GLN A 153 28.43 -8.09 19.74
C GLN A 153 27.55 -7.34 18.72
N GLY A 154 27.21 -7.96 17.59
CA GLY A 154 26.38 -7.38 16.53
C GLY A 154 25.19 -8.27 16.14
N LEU A 155 24.33 -7.73 15.26
CA LEU A 155 23.19 -8.41 14.65
C LEU A 155 23.63 -9.10 13.34
N PRO A 156 23.19 -10.33 13.02
CA PRO A 156 23.49 -10.94 11.72
C PRO A 156 23.11 -10.01 10.57
N LEU A 157 23.99 -9.87 9.59
CA LEU A 157 23.79 -9.01 8.41
C LEU A 157 22.53 -9.42 7.64
N THR A 158 22.28 -10.72 7.51
CA THR A 158 21.07 -11.26 6.87
C THR A 158 19.80 -10.86 7.62
N LEU A 159 19.83 -10.88 8.96
CA LEU A 159 18.70 -10.47 9.77
C LEU A 159 18.48 -8.95 9.72
N PHE A 160 19.55 -8.17 9.75
CA PHE A 160 19.49 -6.73 9.54
C PHE A 160 18.93 -6.40 8.15
N PHE A 161 19.39 -7.10 7.12
CA PHE A 161 18.91 -6.99 5.75
C PHE A 161 17.41 -7.29 5.65
N LEU A 162 16.95 -8.42 6.20
CA LEU A 162 15.54 -8.81 6.17
C LEU A 162 14.66 -7.73 6.80
N PHE A 163 15.05 -7.26 7.99
CA PHE A 163 14.32 -6.21 8.71
C PHE A 163 14.27 -4.90 7.89
N GLN A 164 15.41 -4.42 7.38
CA GLN A 164 15.46 -3.17 6.61
C GLN A 164 14.76 -3.26 5.26
N SER A 165 14.82 -4.42 4.59
CA SER A 165 14.12 -4.64 3.33
C SER A 165 12.60 -4.58 3.53
N ALA A 166 12.10 -5.15 4.63
CA ALA A 166 10.69 -5.06 4.98
C ALA A 166 10.25 -3.60 5.21
N LEU A 167 11.10 -2.75 5.81
CA LEU A 167 10.80 -1.32 5.94
C LEU A 167 10.79 -0.59 4.59
N ALA A 168 11.72 -0.94 3.69
CA ALA A 168 11.84 -0.33 2.37
C ALA A 168 10.58 -0.50 1.52
N GLY A 169 9.99 -1.69 1.54
CA GLY A 169 8.78 -1.96 0.75
C GLY A 169 7.53 -1.28 1.28
N LEU A 170 7.46 -0.92 2.57
CA LEU A 170 6.32 -0.15 3.11
C LEU A 170 6.15 1.19 2.39
N THR A 171 7.25 1.81 1.97
CA THR A 171 7.25 3.05 1.18
C THR A 171 6.47 2.87 -0.13
N ALA A 172 6.70 1.77 -0.84
CA ALA A 172 5.96 1.46 -2.08
C ALA A 172 4.50 1.08 -1.81
N MET A 173 4.19 0.45 -0.68
CA MET A 173 2.81 0.15 -0.27
C MET A 173 1.97 1.41 -0.08
N ILE A 174 2.56 2.46 0.50
CA ILE A 174 1.89 3.77 0.65
C ILE A 174 1.52 4.32 -0.72
N VAL A 175 2.42 4.23 -1.70
CA VAL A 175 2.14 4.70 -3.06
C VAL A 175 1.06 3.85 -3.71
N ALA A 176 1.13 2.52 -3.61
CA ALA A 176 0.14 1.60 -4.19
C ALA A 176 -1.30 1.94 -3.76
N GLY A 177 -1.50 2.24 -2.48
CA GLY A 177 -2.81 2.64 -1.96
C GLY A 177 -3.31 3.97 -2.52
N ALA A 178 -2.42 4.93 -2.79
CA ALA A 178 -2.78 6.23 -3.35
C ALA A 178 -3.17 6.14 -4.84
N VAL A 179 -2.41 5.39 -5.64
CA VAL A 179 -2.62 5.30 -7.09
C VAL A 179 -3.61 4.21 -7.51
N ALA A 180 -4.20 3.50 -6.54
CA ALA A 180 -5.10 2.39 -6.79
C ALA A 180 -6.26 2.74 -7.75
N GLU A 181 -6.76 1.68 -8.41
CA GLU A 181 -7.89 1.67 -9.36
C GLU A 181 -7.68 2.31 -10.72
N ARG A 182 -6.47 2.80 -11.07
CA ARG A 182 -6.24 3.40 -12.40
C ARG A 182 -4.82 3.37 -12.95
N VAL A 183 -3.81 3.06 -12.13
CA VAL A 183 -2.44 2.87 -12.64
C VAL A 183 -2.33 1.50 -13.31
N LYS A 184 -1.60 1.40 -14.42
CA LYS A 184 -1.27 0.10 -15.03
C LYS A 184 -0.41 -0.73 -14.10
N PHE A 185 -0.66 -2.03 -14.02
CA PHE A 185 0.04 -2.93 -13.11
C PHE A 185 1.54 -2.96 -13.41
N GLY A 186 1.92 -3.16 -14.68
CA GLY A 186 3.32 -3.24 -15.11
C GLY A 186 4.12 -1.97 -14.83
N ASP A 187 3.56 -0.80 -15.12
CA ASP A 187 4.23 0.49 -14.88
C ASP A 187 4.46 0.73 -13.39
N PHE A 188 3.52 0.30 -12.54
CA PHE A 188 3.67 0.37 -11.10
C PHE A 188 4.79 -0.56 -10.56
N LEU A 189 5.04 -1.71 -11.19
CA LEU A 189 6.18 -2.58 -10.84
C LEU A 189 7.51 -1.89 -11.13
N ILE A 190 7.64 -1.25 -12.30
CA ILE A 190 8.84 -0.51 -12.69
C ILE A 190 9.07 0.66 -11.71
N PHE A 191 8.01 1.40 -11.38
CA PHE A 191 8.07 2.45 -10.38
C PHE A 191 8.52 1.93 -9.02
N THR A 192 8.02 0.76 -8.59
CA THR A 192 8.40 0.13 -7.32
C THR A 192 9.90 -0.18 -7.29
N ILE A 193 10.47 -0.72 -8.38
CA ILE A 193 11.91 -0.99 -8.49
C ILE A 193 12.72 0.29 -8.34
N ALA A 194 12.34 1.36 -9.06
CA ALA A 194 13.03 2.63 -8.99
C ALA A 194 12.92 3.30 -7.60
N LEU A 195 11.73 3.30 -7.01
CA LEU A 195 11.51 3.90 -5.70
C LEU A 195 12.25 3.12 -4.60
N VAL A 196 12.08 1.80 -4.50
CA VAL A 196 12.69 1.01 -3.43
C VAL A 196 14.20 0.91 -3.60
N GLY A 197 14.67 0.62 -4.82
CA GLY A 197 16.07 0.38 -5.12
C GLY A 197 16.94 1.63 -5.12
N LEU A 198 16.37 2.79 -5.47
CA LEU A 198 17.12 4.05 -5.58
C LEU A 198 16.56 5.12 -4.65
N GLY A 199 15.32 5.60 -4.87
CA GLY A 199 14.79 6.76 -4.15
C GLY A 199 14.80 6.59 -2.62
N TYR A 200 14.21 5.51 -2.13
CA TYR A 200 14.20 5.13 -0.73
C TYR A 200 15.61 4.80 -0.22
N ALA A 201 16.40 4.03 -0.97
CA ALA A 201 17.76 3.66 -0.55
C ALA A 201 18.66 4.89 -0.35
N ILE A 202 18.57 5.89 -1.24
CA ILE A 202 19.29 7.16 -1.15
C ILE A 202 18.88 7.93 0.11
N VAL A 203 17.58 8.15 0.32
CA VAL A 203 17.09 8.87 1.51
C VAL A 203 17.42 8.09 2.80
N GLY A 204 17.27 6.77 2.75
CA GLY A 204 17.66 5.86 3.82
C GLY A 204 19.14 5.98 4.15
N HIS A 205 20.01 6.17 3.16
CA HIS A 205 21.43 6.42 3.40
C HIS A 205 21.64 7.75 4.12
N TRP A 206 20.97 8.82 3.68
CA TRP A 206 21.10 10.15 4.28
C TRP A 206 20.77 10.15 5.77
N VAL A 207 19.77 9.37 6.19
CA VAL A 207 19.21 9.39 7.55
C VAL A 207 19.67 8.21 8.41
N TRP A 208 19.66 6.98 7.89
CA TRP A 208 19.96 5.75 8.65
C TRP A 208 21.26 5.06 8.24
N GLY A 209 21.80 5.36 7.06
CA GLY A 209 23.05 4.80 6.55
C GLY A 209 24.32 5.58 6.94
N GLY A 210 24.20 6.62 7.77
CA GLY A 210 25.34 7.46 8.18
C GLY A 210 25.67 8.60 7.22
N GLY A 211 24.74 8.96 6.33
CA GLY A 211 24.88 10.07 5.40
C GLY A 211 24.78 11.45 6.04
N TRP A 212 24.67 12.48 5.20
CA TRP A 212 24.81 13.87 5.62
C TRP A 212 23.73 14.37 6.58
N LEU A 213 22.46 13.94 6.42
CA LEU A 213 21.39 14.32 7.35
C LEU A 213 21.62 13.72 8.74
N ALA A 214 22.05 12.46 8.82
CA ALA A 214 22.44 11.83 10.07
C ALA A 214 23.58 12.61 10.76
N LYS A 215 24.61 13.02 9.99
CA LYS A 215 25.75 13.81 10.51
C LYS A 215 25.36 15.22 10.96
N MET A 216 24.38 15.84 10.27
CA MET A 216 23.82 17.14 10.67
C MET A 216 23.05 17.05 11.99
N GLY A 217 22.59 15.85 12.37
CA GLY A 217 21.78 15.62 13.56
C GLY A 217 20.28 15.65 13.28
N PHE A 218 19.86 15.39 12.03
CA PHE A 218 18.47 15.05 11.72
C PHE A 218 18.11 13.71 12.39
N GLN A 219 16.94 13.64 13.00
CA GLN A 219 16.49 12.47 13.75
C GLN A 219 15.16 11.97 13.21
N ASP A 220 15.11 10.68 12.91
CA ASP A 220 13.89 9.96 12.55
C ASP A 220 14.05 8.53 13.04
N PHE A 221 13.46 8.22 14.20
CA PHE A 221 13.69 6.94 14.86
C PHE A 221 13.16 5.79 14.01
N ALA A 222 11.84 5.68 13.80
CA ALA A 222 11.20 4.57 13.09
C ALA A 222 10.54 4.94 11.75
N GLY A 223 10.74 6.16 11.23
CA GLY A 223 10.42 6.47 9.83
C GLY A 223 9.23 7.38 9.59
N SER A 224 8.98 8.40 10.43
CA SER A 224 8.00 9.44 10.09
C SER A 224 8.35 10.16 8.78
N THR A 225 9.65 10.31 8.50
CA THR A 225 10.12 10.81 7.20
C THR A 225 10.51 9.68 6.26
N VAL A 226 11.48 8.86 6.65
CA VAL A 226 12.16 7.91 5.73
C VAL A 226 11.20 6.93 5.08
N ILE A 227 10.15 6.51 5.79
CA ILE A 227 9.10 5.63 5.25
C ILE A 227 7.90 6.48 4.82
N HIS A 228 7.32 7.23 5.75
CA HIS A 228 6.00 7.83 5.53
C HIS A 228 6.02 9.10 4.68
N CYS A 229 6.92 10.06 4.92
CA CYS A 229 7.05 11.22 4.03
C CYS A 229 7.59 10.82 2.65
N VAL A 230 8.55 9.90 2.58
CA VAL A 230 9.07 9.44 1.28
C VAL A 230 7.96 8.80 0.46
N GLY A 231 7.21 7.85 1.03
CA GLY A 231 6.04 7.25 0.36
C GLY A 231 4.97 8.29 0.04
N GLY A 232 4.74 9.24 0.96
CA GLY A 232 3.77 10.32 0.80
C GLY A 232 4.12 11.31 -0.33
N TRP A 233 5.37 11.74 -0.44
CA TRP A 233 5.84 12.63 -1.51
C TRP A 233 5.88 11.91 -2.86
N ALA A 234 6.31 10.65 -2.86
CA ALA A 234 6.26 9.79 -4.04
C ALA A 234 4.82 9.61 -4.55
N ALA A 235 3.87 9.35 -3.65
CA ALA A 235 2.45 9.28 -3.95
C ALA A 235 1.92 10.62 -4.46
N PHE A 236 2.25 11.74 -3.80
CA PHE A 236 1.80 13.07 -4.21
C PHE A 236 2.21 13.40 -5.64
N SER A 237 3.48 13.18 -6.00
CA SER A 237 3.95 13.38 -7.39
C SER A 237 3.22 12.47 -8.39
N GLY A 238 2.97 11.21 -8.02
CA GLY A 238 2.22 10.26 -8.84
C GLY A 238 0.78 10.68 -9.08
N LEU A 239 0.07 11.11 -8.04
CA LEU A 239 -1.31 11.59 -8.13
C LEU A 239 -1.43 12.83 -9.02
N ALA A 240 -0.50 13.78 -8.89
CA ALA A 240 -0.47 14.98 -9.72
C ALA A 240 -0.29 14.66 -11.22
N ILE A 241 0.45 13.60 -11.56
CA ILE A 241 0.73 13.20 -12.95
C ILE A 241 -0.34 12.26 -13.52
N LEU A 242 -0.86 11.35 -12.70
CA LEU A 242 -1.85 10.33 -13.04
C LEU A 242 -3.27 10.90 -13.18
N GLY A 243 -3.59 11.92 -12.37
CA GLY A 243 -4.91 12.54 -12.31
C GLY A 243 -5.94 11.73 -11.52
N PRO A 244 -7.16 12.29 -11.38
CA PRO A 244 -8.20 11.71 -10.54
C PRO A 244 -8.94 10.55 -11.21
N ARG A 245 -9.49 9.61 -10.42
CA ARG A 245 -10.39 8.55 -10.91
C ARG A 245 -11.62 9.15 -11.57
N MET A 246 -12.12 8.43 -12.54
CA MET A 246 -13.31 8.86 -13.27
C MET A 246 -14.53 8.95 -12.38
N GLY A 247 -15.31 9.99 -12.63
CA GLY A 247 -16.51 10.28 -11.87
C GLY A 247 -16.25 10.70 -10.42
N LYS A 248 -15.00 10.84 -9.95
CA LYS A 248 -14.70 11.33 -8.59
C LYS A 248 -14.98 12.83 -8.45
N TYR A 249 -14.51 13.62 -9.42
CA TYR A 249 -14.65 15.07 -9.43
C TYR A 249 -15.41 15.51 -10.67
N GLU A 250 -16.44 16.32 -10.47
CA GLU A 250 -17.21 16.97 -11.52
C GLU A 250 -17.32 18.46 -11.20
N THR A 251 -17.64 19.29 -12.19
CA THR A 251 -17.56 20.76 -12.15
C THR A 251 -18.18 21.42 -10.90
N ARG A 252 -19.20 20.79 -10.28
CA ARG A 252 -19.88 21.31 -9.08
C ARG A 252 -20.07 20.28 -7.96
N ARG A 253 -19.50 19.07 -8.09
CA ARG A 253 -19.69 18.01 -7.09
C ARG A 253 -18.47 17.13 -6.94
N ILE A 254 -18.19 16.76 -5.70
CA ILE A 254 -17.22 15.73 -5.33
C ILE A 254 -18.03 14.47 -5.03
N ASN A 255 -17.95 13.49 -5.92
CA ASN A 255 -18.66 12.24 -5.75
C ASN A 255 -17.87 11.32 -4.81
N ARG A 256 -18.57 10.65 -3.88
CA ARG A 256 -17.92 9.67 -3.01
C ARG A 256 -17.82 8.33 -3.74
N LEU A 257 -16.60 7.92 -4.07
CA LEU A 257 -16.30 6.54 -4.47
C LEU A 257 -16.08 5.72 -3.20
N ALA A 258 -17.12 5.04 -2.74
CA ALA A 258 -17.09 4.28 -1.49
C ALA A 258 -16.28 2.98 -1.63
N GLY A 259 -15.55 2.63 -0.56
CA GLY A 259 -14.91 1.33 -0.43
C GLY A 259 -15.94 0.22 -0.30
N HIS A 260 -15.64 -0.94 -0.88
CA HIS A 260 -16.60 -2.03 -0.99
C HIS A 260 -16.72 -2.87 0.29
N ASN A 261 -15.71 -2.88 1.18
CA ASN A 261 -15.70 -3.76 2.36
C ASN A 261 -14.95 -3.13 3.55
N LEU A 262 -15.72 -2.53 4.47
CA LEU A 262 -15.16 -1.92 5.68
C LEU A 262 -14.62 -2.92 6.69
N SER A 263 -15.05 -4.19 6.65
CA SER A 263 -14.48 -5.25 7.49
C SER A 263 -13.05 -5.58 7.09
N LEU A 264 -12.75 -5.60 5.78
CA LEU A 264 -11.38 -5.70 5.28
C LEU A 264 -10.55 -4.48 5.66
N ALA A 265 -11.11 -3.27 5.55
CA ALA A 265 -10.41 -2.06 5.98
C ALA A 265 -10.07 -2.08 7.48
N PHE A 266 -11.00 -2.57 8.32
CA PHE A 266 -10.79 -2.76 9.74
C PHE A 266 -9.71 -3.81 10.04
N LEU A 267 -9.76 -4.97 9.38
CA LEU A 267 -8.72 -5.99 9.51
C LEU A 267 -7.34 -5.45 9.08
N GLY A 268 -7.30 -4.69 8.00
CA GLY A 268 -6.10 -3.99 7.54
C GLY A 268 -5.53 -3.06 8.60
N CYS A 269 -6.39 -2.27 9.25
CA CYS A 269 -6.00 -1.40 10.37
C CYS A 269 -5.40 -2.19 11.54
N LEU A 270 -5.99 -3.33 11.93
CA LEU A 270 -5.49 -4.14 13.03
C LEU A 270 -4.13 -4.76 12.72
N LEU A 271 -3.93 -5.27 11.50
CA LEU A 271 -2.65 -5.83 11.07
C LEU A 271 -1.55 -4.77 10.97
N LEU A 272 -1.89 -3.56 10.49
CA LEU A 272 -0.98 -2.43 10.50
C LEU A 272 -0.60 -2.05 11.93
N TRP A 273 -1.59 -1.88 12.81
CA TRP A 273 -1.35 -1.56 14.22
C TRP A 273 -0.45 -2.61 14.89
N LEU A 274 -0.76 -3.90 14.72
CA LEU A 274 0.08 -4.99 15.20
C LEU A 274 1.49 -4.91 14.64
N GLY A 275 1.64 -4.67 13.33
CA GLY A 275 2.95 -4.59 12.69
C GLY A 275 3.79 -3.40 13.13
N TRP A 276 3.15 -2.32 13.60
CA TRP A 276 3.85 -1.19 14.23
C TRP A 276 4.63 -1.60 15.50
N PHE A 277 4.26 -2.70 16.16
CA PHE A 277 5.05 -3.26 17.25
C PHE A 277 6.42 -3.75 16.76
N GLY A 278 6.47 -4.34 15.57
CA GLY A 278 7.72 -4.71 14.90
C GLY A 278 8.48 -3.48 14.41
N LEU A 279 7.78 -2.55 13.75
CA LEU A 279 8.37 -1.32 13.20
C LEU A 279 9.10 -0.51 14.29
N ILE A 280 8.40 -0.18 15.38
CA ILE A 280 8.94 0.66 16.46
C ILE A 280 9.78 -0.15 17.43
N GLY A 281 9.26 -1.31 17.88
CA GLY A 281 9.94 -2.13 18.88
C GLY A 281 11.23 -2.79 18.37
N GLY A 282 11.29 -3.11 17.07
CA GLY A 282 12.47 -3.68 16.43
C GLY A 282 13.52 -2.65 16.02
N LYS A 283 13.17 -1.36 15.92
CA LYS A 283 14.07 -0.34 15.35
C LYS A 283 15.36 -0.13 16.14
N GLY A 284 15.32 -0.37 17.46
CA GLY A 284 16.51 -0.35 18.32
C GLY A 284 17.50 -1.49 18.08
N LEU A 285 17.18 -2.45 17.18
CA LEU A 285 17.99 -3.63 16.81
C LEU A 285 18.36 -4.56 17.97
N THR A 286 17.78 -4.33 19.15
CA THR A 286 18.06 -5.01 20.41
C THR A 286 16.80 -5.01 21.27
N LEU A 287 16.63 -6.04 22.11
CA LEU A 287 15.57 -6.12 23.09
C LEU A 287 16.06 -5.50 24.41
N THR A 288 15.60 -4.28 24.70
CA THR A 288 15.99 -3.53 25.89
C THR A 288 14.76 -3.13 26.70
N PRO A 289 14.93 -2.70 27.97
CA PRO A 289 13.83 -2.18 28.78
C PRO A 289 13.12 -0.95 28.19
N THR A 290 13.69 -0.30 27.16
CA THR A 290 13.03 0.81 26.48
C THR A 290 11.95 0.34 25.52
N VAL A 291 11.98 -0.90 25.03
CA VAL A 291 11.01 -1.41 24.04
C VAL A 291 9.55 -1.26 24.50
N PRO A 292 9.15 -1.67 25.73
CA PRO A 292 7.79 -1.43 26.22
C PRO A 292 7.41 0.06 26.28
N VAL A 293 8.36 0.95 26.59
CA VAL A 293 8.15 2.40 26.62
C VAL A 293 7.86 2.94 25.21
N LEU A 294 8.63 2.50 24.21
CA LEU A 294 8.41 2.86 22.80
C LEU A 294 7.01 2.44 22.34
N LEU A 295 6.63 1.20 22.65
CA LEU A 295 5.34 0.63 22.25
C LEU A 295 4.17 1.34 22.93
N LEU A 296 4.27 1.63 24.22
CA LEU A 296 3.24 2.38 24.93
C LEU A 296 3.10 3.80 24.36
N THR A 297 4.22 4.48 24.09
CA THR A 297 4.25 5.80 23.46
C THR A 297 3.50 5.79 22.12
N ALA A 298 3.75 4.78 21.29
CA ALA A 298 3.09 4.63 20.00
C ALA A 298 1.58 4.41 20.13
N ASN A 299 1.16 3.54 21.06
CA ASN A 299 -0.25 3.24 21.30
C ASN A 299 -1.01 4.47 21.81
N LEU A 300 -0.42 5.25 22.72
CA LEU A 300 -1.05 6.48 23.22
C LEU A 300 -1.29 7.50 22.09
N ALA A 301 -0.32 7.66 21.18
CA ALA A 301 -0.48 8.53 20.02
C ALA A 301 -1.56 8.02 19.04
N ALA A 302 -1.56 6.71 18.76
CA ALA A 302 -2.56 6.07 17.90
C ALA A 302 -3.99 6.26 18.43
N ILE A 303 -4.19 6.01 19.73
CA ILE A 303 -5.48 6.14 20.39
C ILE A 303 -5.93 7.60 20.39
N ALA A 304 -5.07 8.54 20.79
CA ALA A 304 -5.40 9.96 20.80
C ALA A 304 -5.81 10.47 19.40
N SER A 305 -5.06 10.08 18.36
CA SER A 305 -5.35 10.42 16.98
C SER A 305 -6.67 9.82 16.48
N GLY A 306 -6.88 8.54 16.77
CA GLY A 306 -8.11 7.82 16.42
C GLY A 306 -9.35 8.41 17.08
N LEU A 307 -9.27 8.74 18.37
CA LEU A 307 -10.37 9.38 19.10
C LEU A 307 -10.68 10.78 18.55
N VAL A 308 -9.66 11.60 18.26
CA VAL A 308 -9.87 12.91 17.64
C VAL A 308 -10.57 12.75 16.28
N ALA A 309 -10.11 11.83 15.44
CA ALA A 309 -10.74 11.59 14.14
C ALA A 309 -12.19 11.09 14.26
N LEU A 310 -12.44 10.17 15.21
CA LEU A 310 -13.78 9.67 15.53
C LEU A 310 -14.72 10.80 15.96
N PHE A 311 -14.31 11.62 16.93
CA PHE A 311 -15.14 12.70 17.46
C PHE A 311 -15.39 13.81 16.45
N ILE A 312 -14.37 14.22 15.67
CA ILE A 312 -14.56 15.21 14.61
C ILE A 312 -15.48 14.66 13.51
N GLY A 313 -15.27 13.40 13.09
CA GLY A 313 -16.13 12.73 12.11
C GLY A 313 -17.58 12.66 12.56
N TRP A 314 -17.79 12.24 13.81
CA TRP A 314 -19.10 12.16 14.42
C TRP A 314 -19.76 13.53 14.52
N TRP A 315 -19.05 14.54 15.01
CA TRP A 315 -19.57 15.88 15.13
C TRP A 315 -19.98 16.49 13.78
N ARG A 316 -19.18 16.29 12.72
CA ARG A 316 -19.47 16.85 11.38
C ARG A 316 -20.59 16.13 10.64
N SER A 317 -20.70 14.81 10.78
CA SER A 317 -21.65 14.00 10.01
C SER A 317 -22.88 13.53 10.79
N GLY A 318 -22.93 13.80 12.10
CA GLY A 318 -23.97 13.32 13.00
C GLY A 318 -23.86 11.82 13.35
N LYS A 319 -22.94 11.07 12.74
CA LYS A 319 -22.75 9.62 12.96
C LYS A 319 -21.27 9.26 13.04
N PRO A 320 -20.86 8.29 13.88
CA PRO A 320 -19.47 7.84 13.90
C PRO A 320 -19.06 7.22 12.55
N ASP A 321 -17.87 7.58 12.05
CA ASP A 321 -17.32 7.09 10.78
C ASP A 321 -16.10 6.17 11.05
N LEU A 322 -16.27 4.88 10.76
CA LEU A 322 -15.24 3.86 10.94
C LEU A 322 -14.01 4.12 10.05
N ALA A 323 -14.23 4.46 8.78
CA ALA A 323 -13.15 4.63 7.82
C ALA A 323 -12.31 5.87 8.16
N LEU A 324 -12.92 6.94 8.67
CA LEU A 324 -12.20 8.11 9.15
C LEU A 324 -11.43 7.81 10.45
N THR A 325 -12.03 7.03 11.35
CA THR A 325 -11.38 6.60 12.60
C THR A 325 -10.14 5.75 12.32
N ILE A 326 -10.23 4.80 11.38
CA ILE A 326 -9.10 3.99 10.91
C ILE A 326 -7.96 4.89 10.41
N ARG A 327 -8.26 5.86 9.55
CA ARG A 327 -7.24 6.81 9.05
C ARG A 327 -6.60 7.61 10.18
N GLY A 328 -7.40 8.05 11.16
CA GLY A 328 -6.92 8.73 12.36
C GLY A 328 -5.94 7.87 13.16
N ILE A 329 -6.28 6.62 13.47
CA ILE A 329 -5.41 5.69 14.19
C ILE A 329 -4.06 5.56 13.48
N LEU A 330 -4.08 5.30 12.17
CA LEU A 330 -2.88 5.13 11.37
C LEU A 330 -2.04 6.41 11.31
N ALA A 331 -2.66 7.59 11.22
CA ALA A 331 -1.94 8.86 11.24
C ALA A 331 -1.22 9.12 12.57
N GLY A 332 -1.81 8.70 13.71
CA GLY A 332 -1.15 8.78 15.02
C GLY A 332 0.08 7.89 15.09
N LEU A 333 -0.02 6.66 14.58
CA LEU A 333 1.10 5.72 14.45
C LEU A 333 2.20 6.26 13.52
N VAL A 334 1.84 6.89 12.41
CA VAL A 334 2.79 7.54 11.50
C VAL A 334 3.51 8.70 12.18
N ALA A 335 2.77 9.59 12.84
CA ALA A 335 3.31 10.82 13.42
C ALA A 335 4.27 10.54 14.58
N ILE A 336 4.04 9.47 15.34
CA ILE A 336 4.87 9.14 16.51
C ILE A 336 6.15 8.39 16.14
N SER A 337 6.22 7.75 14.97
CA SER A 337 7.33 6.89 14.54
C SER A 337 8.70 7.58 14.67
N GLY A 338 8.80 8.86 14.30
CA GLY A 338 10.05 9.60 14.28
C GLY A 338 10.59 9.98 15.65
N SER A 339 9.72 10.14 16.65
CA SER A 339 10.08 10.70 17.96
C SER A 339 9.86 9.77 19.15
N CYS A 340 9.27 8.58 18.95
CA CYS A 340 8.82 7.70 20.04
C CYS A 340 9.91 7.27 21.04
N ASN A 341 11.19 7.39 20.69
CA ASN A 341 12.35 7.05 21.53
C ASN A 341 12.79 8.15 22.51
N GLN A 342 12.25 9.36 22.39
CA GLN A 342 12.84 10.54 23.02
C GLN A 342 11.80 11.61 23.38
N ILE A 343 10.56 11.18 23.66
CA ILE A 343 9.45 12.04 24.08
C ILE A 343 8.77 11.50 25.33
N SER A 344 7.97 12.34 25.98
CA SER A 344 7.12 11.91 27.10
C SER A 344 5.80 11.30 26.61
N PHE A 345 5.14 10.50 27.46
CA PHE A 345 3.80 9.97 27.17
C PHE A 345 2.75 11.08 26.94
N SER A 346 2.82 12.18 27.69
CA SER A 346 1.93 13.32 27.51
C SER A 346 2.15 13.99 26.14
N SER A 347 3.42 14.12 25.72
CA SER A 347 3.75 14.63 24.39
C SER A 347 3.23 13.69 23.30
N ALA A 348 3.28 12.37 23.50
CA ALA A 348 2.76 11.40 22.53
C ALA A 348 1.25 11.55 22.29
N ILE A 349 0.47 11.77 23.36
CA ILE A 349 -0.97 12.05 23.26
C ILE A 349 -1.22 13.33 22.45
N ILE A 350 -0.46 14.40 22.72
CA ILE A 350 -0.60 15.68 22.01
C ILE A 350 -0.26 15.52 20.52
N ILE A 351 0.86 14.85 20.22
CA ILE A 351 1.31 14.57 18.85
C ILE A 351 0.24 13.77 18.10
N GLY A 352 -0.29 12.72 18.73
CA GLY A 352 -1.37 11.91 18.17
C GLY A 352 -2.65 12.71 17.94
N ALA A 353 -3.12 13.47 18.92
CA ALA A 353 -4.32 14.29 18.80
C ALA A 353 -4.23 15.30 17.64
N ILE A 354 -3.07 15.95 17.48
CA ILE A 354 -2.83 16.87 16.37
C ILE A 354 -2.78 16.10 15.04
N ALA A 355 -2.16 14.92 14.98
CA ALA A 355 -2.16 14.08 13.78
C ALA A 355 -3.59 13.74 13.32
N GLY A 356 -4.47 13.34 14.25
CA GLY A 356 -5.87 13.04 13.95
C GLY A 356 -6.62 14.25 13.40
N LEU A 357 -6.44 15.42 13.99
CA LEU A 357 -7.02 16.68 13.49
C LEU A 357 -6.52 17.02 12.08
N LEU A 358 -5.21 16.90 11.85
CA LEU A 358 -4.60 17.19 10.56
C LEU A 358 -5.09 16.22 9.49
N THR A 359 -5.13 14.91 9.76
CA THR A 359 -5.60 13.91 8.80
C THR A 359 -7.03 14.16 8.37
N VAL A 360 -7.96 14.44 9.29
CA VAL A 360 -9.34 14.76 8.93
C VAL A 360 -9.44 16.05 8.11
N SER A 361 -8.62 17.05 8.43
CA SER A 361 -8.63 18.35 7.75
C SER A 361 -8.04 18.27 6.34
N PHE A 362 -6.92 17.57 6.19
CA PHE A 362 -6.22 17.44 4.92
C PHE A 362 -6.90 16.46 3.97
N LEU A 363 -7.61 15.45 4.46
CA LEU A 363 -8.44 14.59 3.60
C LEU A 363 -9.44 15.43 2.79
N GLY A 364 -10.16 16.35 3.45
CA GLY A 364 -11.06 17.28 2.77
C GLY A 364 -10.34 18.39 1.97
N TRP A 365 -9.10 18.72 2.30
CA TRP A 365 -8.30 19.66 1.51
C TRP A 365 -7.85 19.04 0.18
N PHE A 366 -7.33 17.81 0.18
CA PHE A 366 -6.94 17.09 -1.03
C PHE A 366 -8.11 16.93 -2.00
N ASP A 367 -9.30 16.62 -1.48
CA ASP A 367 -10.52 16.57 -2.30
C ASP A 367 -10.86 17.92 -2.95
N ARG A 368 -10.65 19.05 -2.24
CA ARG A 368 -10.89 20.40 -2.80
C ARG A 368 -9.90 20.82 -3.89
N VAL A 369 -8.68 20.29 -3.85
CA VAL A 369 -7.67 20.54 -4.89
C VAL A 369 -7.64 19.44 -5.96
N HIS A 370 -8.66 18.58 -5.99
CA HIS A 370 -8.82 17.48 -6.94
C HIS A 370 -7.65 16.48 -6.98
N LEU A 371 -7.00 16.25 -5.84
CA LEU A 371 -6.01 15.18 -5.66
C LEU A 371 -6.70 13.92 -5.13
N ASP A 372 -6.98 13.00 -6.05
CA ASP A 372 -7.75 11.79 -5.74
C ASP A 372 -6.90 10.67 -5.16
N ASP A 373 -7.06 10.48 -3.85
CA ASP A 373 -6.43 9.43 -3.07
C ASP A 373 -7.52 8.50 -2.48
N PRO A 374 -7.68 7.26 -3.01
CA PRO A 374 -8.73 6.32 -2.59
C PRO A 374 -8.70 6.01 -1.09
N VAL A 375 -7.50 5.81 -0.56
CA VAL A 375 -7.30 5.34 0.81
C VAL A 375 -7.08 6.53 1.76
N GLY A 376 -6.58 7.66 1.27
CA GLY A 376 -6.17 8.80 2.09
C GLY A 376 -4.71 8.71 2.55
N MET A 377 -3.86 8.02 1.78
CA MET A 377 -2.43 7.85 2.02
C MET A 377 -1.69 9.19 2.20
N LEU A 378 -2.03 10.25 1.47
CA LEU A 378 -1.43 11.57 1.65
C LEU A 378 -1.79 12.13 3.04
N SER A 379 -3.06 12.05 3.44
CA SER A 379 -3.50 12.58 4.75
C SER A 379 -2.92 11.80 5.93
N ILE A 380 -2.67 10.49 5.76
CA ILE A 380 -2.10 9.62 6.79
C ILE A 380 -0.58 9.74 6.82
N HIS A 381 0.08 9.49 5.68
CA HIS A 381 1.52 9.30 5.59
C HIS A 381 2.29 10.58 5.28
N LEU A 382 1.85 11.36 4.30
CA LEU A 382 2.52 12.62 3.97
C LEU A 382 2.32 13.64 5.11
N VAL A 383 1.06 13.98 5.41
CA VAL A 383 0.74 15.00 6.43
C VAL A 383 1.12 14.52 7.83
N GLY A 384 0.78 13.28 8.19
CA GLY A 384 1.15 12.70 9.47
C GLY A 384 2.67 12.59 9.64
N GLY A 385 3.40 12.22 8.58
CA GLY A 385 4.85 12.12 8.59
C GLY A 385 5.53 13.48 8.74
N LEU A 386 5.04 14.50 8.03
CA LEU A 386 5.53 15.89 8.13
C LEU A 386 5.34 16.41 9.55
N TRP A 387 4.12 16.26 10.10
CA TRP A 387 3.82 16.64 11.47
C TRP A 387 4.70 15.88 12.46
N GLY A 388 4.82 14.56 12.33
CA GLY A 388 5.65 13.73 13.20
C GLY A 388 7.11 14.16 13.22
N THR A 389 7.65 14.51 12.06
CA THR A 389 9.04 14.93 11.92
C THR A 389 9.28 16.32 12.49
N ILE A 390 8.32 17.23 12.35
CA ILE A 390 8.33 18.53 13.04
C ILE A 390 8.23 18.31 14.56
N ALA A 391 7.38 17.38 15.01
CA ALA A 391 7.17 17.07 16.41
C ALA A 391 8.43 16.53 17.10
N VAL A 392 9.32 15.82 16.38
CA VAL A 392 10.67 15.49 16.88
C VAL A 392 11.38 16.77 17.35
N GLY A 393 11.47 17.78 16.50
CA GLY A 393 12.16 19.04 16.81
C GLY A 393 11.49 19.87 17.91
N ILE A 394 10.20 19.67 18.16
CA ILE A 394 9.45 20.42 19.18
C ILE A 394 9.52 19.72 20.54
N PHE A 395 9.23 18.42 20.59
CA PHE A 395 8.94 17.68 21.82
C PHE A 395 10.09 16.83 22.34
N ASP A 396 11.20 16.72 21.60
CA ASP A 396 12.38 15.97 22.04
C ASP A 396 12.82 16.37 23.46
N LEU A 397 13.05 15.37 24.31
CA LEU A 397 13.37 15.56 25.72
C LEU A 397 14.75 16.19 25.97
N LYS A 398 15.67 16.09 25.01
CA LYS A 398 17.06 16.57 25.15
C LYS A 398 17.33 17.84 24.36
N GLY A 399 16.75 17.98 23.17
CA GLY A 399 17.05 19.03 22.19
C GLY A 399 15.81 19.67 21.55
N GLY A 400 14.62 19.44 22.09
CA GLY A 400 13.38 19.99 21.56
C GLY A 400 13.17 21.47 21.87
N LEU A 401 12.37 22.14 21.03
CA LEU A 401 12.02 23.56 21.18
C LEU A 401 11.43 23.89 22.54
N ILE A 402 10.55 23.03 23.07
CA ILE A 402 9.94 23.24 24.40
C ILE A 402 10.93 23.10 25.56
N ARG A 403 12.14 22.61 25.27
CA ARG A 403 13.28 22.54 26.20
C ARG A 403 14.26 23.70 26.03
N GLY A 404 13.90 24.70 25.22
CA GLY A 404 14.71 25.89 24.95
C GLY A 404 15.78 25.71 23.87
N GLN A 405 15.72 24.63 23.08
CA GLN A 405 16.69 24.34 22.03
C GLN A 405 16.03 24.34 20.64
N SER A 406 16.52 25.16 19.72
CA SER A 406 15.95 25.29 18.36
C SER A 406 16.73 24.52 17.29
N GLY A 407 17.96 24.10 17.58
CA GLY A 407 18.85 23.46 16.60
C GLY A 407 18.27 22.18 16.00
N LEU A 408 17.66 21.32 16.83
CA LEU A 408 17.03 20.10 16.32
C LEU A 408 15.84 20.41 15.41
N LEU A 409 14.98 21.37 15.77
CA LEU A 409 13.87 21.77 14.91
C LEU A 409 14.34 22.27 13.54
N LEU A 410 15.40 23.07 13.51
CA LEU A 410 15.99 23.52 12.25
C LEU A 410 16.49 22.33 11.41
N ASN A 411 17.20 21.39 12.03
CA ASN A 411 17.65 20.16 11.37
C ASN A 411 16.48 19.37 10.78
N GLN A 412 15.39 19.20 11.54
CA GLN A 412 14.17 18.52 11.08
C GLN A 412 13.57 19.21 9.85
N LEU A 413 13.45 20.53 9.86
CA LEU A 413 12.90 21.30 8.74
C LEU A 413 13.78 21.21 7.48
N ILE A 414 15.10 21.31 7.64
CA ILE A 414 16.06 21.13 6.53
C ILE A 414 15.93 19.71 5.96
N GLY A 415 15.87 18.69 6.82
CA GLY A 415 15.74 17.30 6.39
C GLY A 415 14.45 17.02 5.64
N ILE A 416 13.31 17.49 6.15
CA ILE A 416 12.01 17.40 5.47
C ILE A 416 12.07 18.05 4.08
N ALA A 417 12.61 19.26 3.99
CA ALA A 417 12.68 20.00 2.74
C ALA A 417 13.60 19.29 1.73
N ALA A 418 14.80 18.88 2.14
CA ALA A 418 15.76 18.22 1.27
C ALA A 418 15.22 16.87 0.75
N ILE A 419 14.65 16.05 1.64
CA ILE A 419 14.05 14.76 1.27
C ILE A 419 12.83 14.96 0.39
N GLY A 420 11.96 15.92 0.72
CA GLY A 420 10.75 16.21 -0.05
C GLY A 420 11.08 16.67 -1.47
N VAL A 421 11.99 17.62 -1.63
CA VAL A 421 12.44 18.10 -2.95
C VAL A 421 13.03 16.95 -3.77
N PHE A 422 13.92 16.16 -3.17
CA PHE A 422 14.54 15.03 -3.86
C PHE A 422 13.49 14.00 -4.32
N ILE A 423 12.58 13.57 -3.44
CA ILE A 423 11.59 12.53 -3.78
C ILE A 423 10.54 13.04 -4.76
N ILE A 424 10.06 14.28 -4.64
CA ILE A 424 9.12 14.86 -5.60
C ILE A 424 9.74 14.88 -7.00
N ILE A 425 11.00 15.32 -7.12
CA ILE A 425 11.71 15.36 -8.41
C ILE A 425 11.95 13.95 -8.91
N PHE A 426 12.54 13.08 -8.09
CA PHE A 426 12.88 11.71 -8.47
C PHE A 426 11.64 10.92 -8.91
N SER A 427 10.62 10.83 -8.04
CA SER A 427 9.39 10.10 -8.36
C SER A 427 8.62 10.76 -9.49
N GLY A 428 8.56 12.10 -9.54
CA GLY A 428 7.94 12.82 -10.65
C GLY A 428 8.59 12.50 -12.00
N LEU A 429 9.91 12.45 -12.08
CA LEU A 429 10.63 12.04 -13.28
C LEU A 429 10.32 10.60 -13.68
N VAL A 430 10.35 9.65 -12.74
CA VAL A 430 10.01 8.25 -13.03
C VAL A 430 8.58 8.13 -13.54
N TRP A 431 7.61 8.79 -12.90
CA TRP A 431 6.21 8.80 -13.35
C TRP A 431 6.03 9.41 -14.73
N LEU A 432 6.74 10.51 -15.03
CA LEU A 432 6.69 11.14 -16.36
C LEU A 432 7.28 10.23 -17.44
N LEU A 433 8.41 9.56 -17.16
CA LEU A 433 9.02 8.63 -18.09
C LEU A 433 8.07 7.47 -18.41
N LEU A 434 7.46 6.86 -17.38
CA LEU A 434 6.46 5.81 -17.57
C LEU A 434 5.23 6.29 -18.35
N LYS A 435 4.78 7.52 -18.08
CA LYS A 435 3.66 8.14 -18.79
C LYS A 435 3.93 8.29 -20.29
N VAL A 436 5.16 8.67 -20.66
CA VAL A 436 5.56 8.86 -22.06
C VAL A 436 5.88 7.53 -22.76
N SER A 437 6.37 6.51 -22.05
CA SER A 437 6.75 5.24 -22.67
C SER A 437 5.58 4.29 -22.93
N ASN A 438 4.75 4.02 -21.91
CA ASN A 438 3.73 2.96 -21.94
C ASN A 438 2.30 3.47 -21.68
N GLY A 439 2.15 4.74 -21.28
CA GLY A 439 0.90 5.30 -20.82
C GLY A 439 0.55 4.83 -19.40
N LEU A 440 0.79 5.69 -18.41
CA LEU A 440 0.73 5.38 -16.97
C LEU A 440 -0.64 4.90 -16.46
N ARG A 441 -1.72 5.34 -17.12
CA ARG A 441 -3.11 5.07 -16.72
C ARG A 441 -3.71 4.01 -17.63
N VAL A 442 -4.52 3.12 -17.07
CA VAL A 442 -5.37 2.23 -17.87
C VAL A 442 -6.30 3.03 -18.78
N ASP A 443 -6.82 2.39 -19.81
CA ASP A 443 -7.76 3.01 -20.74
C ASP A 443 -9.13 3.26 -20.08
N LEU A 444 -9.97 4.01 -20.79
CA LEU A 444 -11.29 4.42 -20.31
C LEU A 444 -12.15 3.20 -19.95
N GLU A 445 -12.17 2.21 -20.83
CA GLU A 445 -12.96 1.00 -20.64
C GLU A 445 -12.42 0.15 -19.48
N GLY A 446 -11.10 -0.01 -19.37
CA GLY A 446 -10.47 -0.73 -18.26
C GLY A 446 -10.76 -0.10 -16.91
N GLU A 447 -10.75 1.23 -16.78
CA GLU A 447 -11.11 1.87 -15.51
C GLU A 447 -12.63 1.79 -15.21
N ILE A 448 -13.50 1.73 -16.23
CA ILE A 448 -14.95 1.51 -16.05
C ILE A 448 -15.24 0.07 -15.64
N ASN A 449 -14.63 -0.92 -16.30
CA ASN A 449 -14.83 -2.34 -16.02
C ASN A 449 -14.11 -2.78 -14.74
N GLY A 450 -13.01 -2.12 -14.39
CA GLY A 450 -12.17 -2.42 -13.24
C GLY A 450 -10.94 -3.23 -13.62
N LEU A 451 -9.84 -2.95 -12.92
CA LEU A 451 -8.52 -3.52 -13.21
C LEU A 451 -8.47 -5.03 -12.99
N ASP A 452 -9.36 -5.57 -12.17
CA ASP A 452 -9.49 -7.03 -11.98
C ASP A 452 -9.73 -7.74 -13.31
N MET A 453 -10.67 -7.22 -14.11
CA MET A 453 -10.95 -7.79 -15.43
C MET A 453 -9.98 -7.28 -16.49
N SER A 454 -9.69 -5.98 -16.52
CA SER A 454 -8.93 -5.39 -17.63
C SER A 454 -7.43 -5.73 -17.61
N GLU A 455 -6.83 -5.87 -16.43
CA GLU A 455 -5.39 -6.17 -16.28
C GLU A 455 -5.15 -7.64 -15.92
N HIS A 456 -6.09 -8.31 -15.24
CA HIS A 456 -5.87 -9.66 -14.69
C HIS A 456 -6.82 -10.72 -15.23
N GLY A 457 -7.89 -10.35 -15.93
CA GLY A 457 -8.89 -11.29 -16.47
C GLY A 457 -9.59 -12.13 -15.39
N GLN A 458 -9.59 -11.67 -14.14
CA GLN A 458 -10.09 -12.44 -12.98
C GLN A 458 -10.85 -11.52 -12.04
N SER A 459 -11.96 -12.01 -11.46
CA SER A 459 -12.72 -11.29 -10.44
C SER A 459 -12.42 -11.85 -9.04
N ALA A 460 -12.29 -10.96 -8.05
CA ALA A 460 -12.21 -11.36 -6.64
C ALA A 460 -13.55 -11.93 -6.13
N TYR A 461 -14.65 -11.66 -6.83
CA TYR A 461 -16.02 -11.97 -6.44
C TYR A 461 -16.77 -12.68 -7.58
N PRO A 462 -16.29 -13.87 -8.03
CA PRO A 462 -16.83 -14.55 -9.20
C PRO A 462 -18.34 -14.82 -9.12
N GLU A 463 -18.81 -15.22 -7.94
CA GLU A 463 -20.21 -15.54 -7.62
C GLU A 463 -21.17 -14.34 -7.79
N PHE A 464 -20.64 -13.10 -7.79
CA PHE A 464 -21.42 -11.87 -7.85
C PHE A 464 -21.44 -11.25 -9.26
N LEU A 465 -20.71 -11.83 -10.23
CA LEU A 465 -20.78 -11.40 -11.62
C LEU A 465 -22.08 -11.89 -12.25
N HIS A 466 -23.02 -10.97 -12.48
CA HIS A 466 -24.21 -11.26 -13.29
C HIS A 466 -23.85 -11.04 -14.76
N SER A 467 -23.94 -12.07 -15.59
CA SER A 467 -23.86 -11.85 -17.04
C SER A 467 -25.11 -11.10 -17.51
N GLU A 468 -24.96 -10.18 -18.47
CA GLU A 468 -26.07 -9.43 -19.09
C GLU A 468 -27.16 -10.34 -19.70
N LYS A 469 -26.90 -11.65 -19.83
CA LYS A 469 -27.85 -12.66 -20.32
C LYS A 469 -28.58 -13.43 -19.21
N GLY A 470 -28.45 -13.04 -17.94
CA GLY A 470 -29.12 -13.72 -16.82
C GLY A 470 -28.56 -15.11 -16.50
N ASN A 471 -27.45 -15.50 -17.13
CA ASN A 471 -26.72 -16.70 -16.76
C ASN A 471 -25.70 -16.35 -15.68
N ILE A 472 -25.73 -17.13 -14.59
CA ILE A 472 -24.70 -17.10 -13.54
C ILE A 472 -23.36 -17.37 -14.21
N TRP A 473 -22.36 -16.50 -14.00
CA TRP A 473 -20.99 -16.78 -14.45
C TRP A 473 -20.54 -18.11 -13.83
N ASN A 474 -20.27 -19.12 -14.66
CA ASN A 474 -19.87 -20.43 -14.20
C ASN A 474 -18.33 -20.50 -14.10
N PRO A 475 -17.73 -20.59 -12.91
CA PRO A 475 -16.27 -20.75 -12.75
C PRO A 475 -15.69 -22.00 -13.42
N TYR A 476 -16.55 -22.91 -13.87
CA TYR A 476 -16.18 -24.15 -14.58
C TYR A 476 -16.46 -24.10 -16.07
N GLU A 477 -16.84 -22.95 -16.65
CA GLU A 477 -16.89 -22.83 -18.10
C GLU A 477 -15.47 -22.98 -18.69
N PRO A 478 -15.26 -23.90 -19.65
CA PRO A 478 -13.97 -24.04 -20.31
C PRO A 478 -13.56 -22.71 -20.94
N ILE A 479 -12.31 -22.29 -20.70
CA ILE A 479 -11.71 -21.16 -21.41
C ILE A 479 -11.84 -21.45 -22.91
N PRO A 480 -12.45 -20.56 -23.73
CA PRO A 480 -12.52 -20.76 -25.17
C PRO A 480 -11.09 -20.92 -25.69
N THR A 481 -10.81 -22.05 -26.31
CA THR A 481 -9.58 -22.21 -27.09
C THR A 481 -9.52 -21.09 -28.12
N PRO A 482 -8.36 -20.46 -28.37
CA PRO A 482 -8.26 -19.45 -29.42
C PRO A 482 -8.83 -20.05 -30.71
N GLU A 483 -9.92 -19.46 -31.21
CA GLU A 483 -10.48 -19.87 -32.49
C GLU A 483 -9.37 -19.71 -33.54
N GLU A 484 -9.09 -20.78 -34.29
CA GLU A 484 -8.28 -20.68 -35.49
C GLU A 484 -8.85 -19.56 -36.36
N PRO A 485 -8.01 -18.69 -36.95
CA PRO A 485 -8.50 -17.60 -37.77
C PRO A 485 -9.37 -18.16 -38.89
N VAL A 486 -10.66 -17.86 -38.84
CA VAL A 486 -11.64 -18.23 -39.87
C VAL A 486 -11.13 -17.70 -41.19
N ALA A 487 -10.87 -18.60 -42.14
CA ALA A 487 -10.47 -18.24 -43.49
C ALA A 487 -11.54 -17.31 -44.11
N ALA A 488 -11.08 -16.25 -44.77
CA ALA A 488 -11.93 -15.28 -45.44
C ALA A 488 -12.93 -15.99 -46.39
N PRO A 489 -14.19 -15.54 -46.47
CA PRO A 489 -15.18 -16.19 -47.32
C PRO A 489 -14.76 -16.12 -48.79
N GLU A 490 -14.67 -17.28 -49.44
CA GLU A 490 -14.55 -17.40 -50.89
C GLU A 490 -15.81 -16.81 -51.56
N ASN A 491 -15.58 -15.92 -52.54
CA ASN A 491 -16.63 -15.33 -53.36
C ASN A 491 -17.32 -16.41 -54.21
N THR A 492 -18.54 -16.81 -53.84
CA THR A 492 -19.40 -17.62 -54.71
C THR A 492 -20.06 -16.72 -55.77
N PRO A 493 -20.02 -17.06 -57.08
CA PRO A 493 -20.69 -16.27 -58.10
C PRO A 493 -22.20 -16.46 -58.03
N THR A 494 -22.93 -15.34 -58.07
CA THR A 494 -24.38 -15.28 -58.10
C THR A 494 -24.92 -15.84 -59.42
N THR A 495 -25.68 -16.93 -59.38
CA THR A 495 -26.48 -17.40 -60.51
C THR A 495 -27.77 -16.59 -60.62
N THR A 496 -27.94 -15.95 -61.77
CA THR A 496 -29.11 -15.18 -62.19
C THR A 496 -30.34 -16.08 -62.31
N GLU A 497 -31.39 -15.79 -61.54
CA GLU A 497 -32.71 -16.38 -61.75
C GLU A 497 -33.61 -15.34 -62.43
N THR A 498 -34.08 -15.68 -63.63
CA THR A 498 -34.94 -14.86 -64.49
C THR A 498 -36.39 -14.86 -64.01
N ALA A 499 -36.96 -13.68 -63.76
CA ALA A 499 -38.41 -13.50 -63.58
C ALA A 499 -39.11 -13.32 -64.95
N PRO A 500 -40.39 -13.75 -65.12
CA PRO A 500 -41.09 -13.61 -66.38
C PRO A 500 -41.71 -12.22 -66.59
N VAL A 501 -41.69 -11.85 -67.87
CA VAL A 501 -42.12 -10.59 -68.48
C VAL A 501 -43.65 -10.41 -68.42
N GLN A 502 -44.09 -9.21 -68.02
CA GLN A 502 -45.40 -8.65 -68.40
C GLN A 502 -45.19 -7.29 -69.08
N THR A 503 -45.91 -7.05 -70.17
CA THR A 503 -46.05 -5.79 -70.91
C THR A 503 -47.53 -5.65 -71.33
N PRO A 504 -47.99 -4.51 -71.89
CA PRO A 504 -47.82 -3.12 -71.46
C PRO A 504 -49.15 -2.32 -71.54
N GLU A 505 -49.22 -1.11 -70.96
CA GLU A 505 -50.14 -0.02 -71.36
C GLU A 505 -49.58 1.29 -70.75
N SER A 506 -48.99 2.26 -71.46
CA SER A 506 -49.42 3.23 -72.50
C SER A 506 -49.75 4.63 -71.92
N SER A 507 -49.19 5.66 -72.59
CA SER A 507 -49.39 7.12 -72.45
C SER A 507 -48.79 7.79 -71.19
N GLY A 508 -48.12 8.95 -71.23
CA GLY A 508 -47.80 9.90 -72.28
C GLY A 508 -47.33 11.22 -71.66
N GLU A 509 -46.32 11.83 -72.26
CA GLU A 509 -45.98 13.27 -72.29
C GLU A 509 -45.39 14.02 -71.07
N ARG A 510 -44.18 14.58 -71.35
CA ARG A 510 -43.67 15.96 -71.10
C ARG A 510 -43.60 16.46 -69.63
N GLU A 511 -42.61 17.23 -69.18
CA GLU A 511 -41.84 18.29 -69.84
C GLU A 511 -40.59 18.63 -69.00
N ILE A 512 -39.53 19.08 -69.66
CA ILE A 512 -38.33 19.70 -69.09
C ILE A 512 -38.55 21.20 -69.16
N GLU A 513 -38.38 21.95 -68.07
CA GLU A 513 -37.80 23.30 -68.18
C GLU A 513 -37.19 23.84 -66.88
N THR A 514 -36.08 24.54 -67.09
CA THR A 514 -35.23 25.24 -66.14
C THR A 514 -35.56 26.73 -66.22
N MET A 515 -35.48 27.49 -65.11
CA MET A 515 -34.90 28.84 -65.13
C MET A 515 -34.68 29.44 -63.73
N ASN A 516 -33.61 30.24 -63.69
CA ASN A 516 -32.90 30.83 -62.56
C ASN A 516 -33.43 32.21 -62.11
N ALA A 517 -32.98 32.59 -60.90
CA ALA A 517 -32.62 33.94 -60.40
C ALA A 517 -33.79 34.88 -60.00
N THR A 518 -33.71 35.74 -58.95
CA THR A 518 -32.62 36.63 -58.49
C THR A 518 -32.93 37.24 -57.09
N LEU A 519 -31.88 37.46 -56.26
CA LEU A 519 -31.54 38.63 -55.38
C LEU A 519 -32.53 39.04 -54.23
N GLU A 520 -32.17 39.45 -53.00
CA GLU A 520 -31.25 40.49 -52.44
C GLU A 520 -31.04 40.20 -50.92
N SER A 521 -29.79 40.17 -50.39
CA SER A 521 -29.15 41.15 -49.47
C SER A 521 -29.98 41.79 -48.34
N ASP A 522 -29.57 41.60 -47.08
CA ASP A 522 -29.06 42.69 -46.21
C ASP A 522 -28.80 42.24 -44.76
N ASN A 523 -27.78 42.85 -44.15
CA ASN A 523 -27.34 42.75 -42.77
C ASN A 523 -27.10 44.20 -42.25
N PRO A 524 -26.78 44.44 -40.96
CA PRO A 524 -27.64 44.95 -39.88
C PRO A 524 -27.31 46.41 -39.45
N PRO A 525 -27.88 46.91 -38.34
CA PRO A 525 -27.05 47.49 -37.25
C PRO A 525 -27.66 47.24 -35.83
N GLU A 526 -27.05 47.47 -34.66
CA GLU A 526 -25.74 47.96 -34.18
C GLU A 526 -25.49 47.37 -32.78
#